data_AF-A0A521JVL9-F1
#
_entry.id   AF-A0A521JVL9-F1
#
_cell.length_a   1.000
_cell.length_b   1.000
_cell.length_c   1.000
_cell.angle_alpha   90.00
_cell.angle_beta   90.00
_cell.angle_gamma   90.00
#
_symmetry.space_group_name_H-M   'P 1'
#
loop_
_entity.id
_entity.type
_entity.pdbx_description
1 polymer ?
#
loop_
_entity_poly.entity_id
_entity_poly.type
_entity_poly.pdbx_seq_one_letter_code
_entity_poly.pdbx_strand_id
1 'polypeptide(L)'
;MSIAGLLYSIGSVPMFASRPFLAALLTAAFMRWGEHVPFVEEEVATALSSHAPAWFIGNAAMGVMAVLAALEIYAAKSPDVRAFLEEIDGFVKSGVAVLVSLALLDKESVAILKTVDHQSLFGLHTLWALMVGGAVYVMSALRRSVLEWIFDIDDNDDLGVQTLLMRVETMWTVGGLFFIVVFPAVAIVLSAATALGLWWLQKRAEYKEEQQRVPCAHCRVPIHPSALACHACGKDVAAPRRIGVFGQPKAAAIEDREMHRFLLVGRKRCPVCATRLRQRVVQQDCPTCKRRTFASPQEFEQYLGALDARLPRTLVVCFLLGSIPILGVIPGVAYFRLTLVSGLRGYIPPLRGCVSRWIVRIVNWVLIGFQVIPFAGALVLPIMCVTNYWIYRRALRGRADGDLALAAQMGTVQSGAVQPGATRA
;
A
#
# COMPACT_ATOMS: atom_id res chain seq x y z
N MET A 1 -27.33 3.79 3.65
CA MET A 1 -26.26 3.00 4.33
C MET A 1 -25.07 3.91 4.60
N SER A 2 -24.77 4.19 5.87
CA SER A 2 -23.57 4.93 6.24
C SER A 2 -22.32 4.04 6.17
N ILE A 3 -21.21 4.61 5.70
CA ILE A 3 -19.90 3.91 5.63
C ILE A 3 -19.45 3.46 7.02
N ALA A 4 -19.76 4.23 8.06
CA ALA A 4 -19.46 3.88 9.45
C ALA A 4 -20.19 2.60 9.91
N GLY A 5 -21.48 2.45 9.58
CA GLY A 5 -22.25 1.24 9.91
C GLY A 5 -21.74 0.00 9.18
N LEU A 6 -21.32 0.14 7.91
CA LEU A 6 -20.69 -0.93 7.14
C LEU A 6 -19.37 -1.38 7.76
N LEU A 7 -18.48 -0.44 8.09
CA LEU A 7 -17.18 -0.74 8.70
C LEU A 7 -17.33 -1.36 10.10
N TYR A 8 -18.28 -0.87 10.90
CA TYR A 8 -18.58 -1.45 12.21
C TYR A 8 -19.12 -2.87 12.09
N SER A 9 -20.10 -3.11 11.21
CA SER A 9 -20.68 -4.45 11.02
C SER A 9 -19.64 -5.49 10.59
N ILE A 10 -18.72 -5.14 9.68
CA ILE A 10 -17.59 -6.01 9.29
C ILE A 10 -16.61 -6.21 10.45
N GLY A 11 -16.23 -5.13 11.14
CA GLY A 11 -15.31 -5.19 12.28
C GLY A 11 -15.85 -5.98 13.47
N SER A 12 -17.18 -6.09 13.58
CA SER A 12 -17.85 -6.82 14.65
C SER A 12 -17.99 -8.33 14.39
N VAL A 13 -17.78 -8.79 13.15
CA VAL A 13 -17.88 -10.23 12.78
C VAL A 13 -17.03 -11.13 13.69
N PRO A 14 -15.74 -10.83 13.95
CA PRO A 14 -14.93 -11.66 14.85
C PRO A 14 -15.42 -11.61 16.30
N MET A 15 -16.01 -10.48 16.73
CA MET A 15 -16.54 -10.34 18.09
C MET A 15 -17.80 -11.20 18.26
N PHE A 16 -18.72 -11.18 17.29
CA PHE A 16 -19.92 -12.02 17.30
C PHE A 16 -19.62 -13.50 17.10
N ALA A 17 -18.58 -13.87 16.35
CA ALA A 17 -18.11 -15.25 16.26
C ALA A 17 -17.48 -15.76 17.58
N SER A 18 -16.96 -14.84 18.40
CA SER A 18 -16.36 -15.16 19.70
C SER A 18 -17.41 -15.32 20.81
N ARG A 19 -18.14 -14.24 21.11
CA ARG A 19 -19.05 -14.06 22.24
C ARG A 19 -20.21 -13.14 21.84
N PRO A 20 -21.23 -13.66 21.12
CA PRO A 20 -22.30 -12.87 20.52
C PRO A 20 -23.11 -12.07 21.54
N PHE A 21 -23.42 -12.64 22.70
CA PHE A 21 -24.31 -11.99 23.66
C PHE A 21 -23.59 -10.90 24.44
N LEU A 22 -22.34 -11.15 24.84
CA LEU A 22 -21.50 -10.11 25.42
C LEU A 22 -21.26 -8.96 24.43
N ALA A 23 -20.97 -9.27 23.16
CA ALA A 23 -20.79 -8.26 22.12
C ALA A 23 -22.08 -7.44 21.88
N ALA A 24 -23.24 -8.09 21.83
CA ALA A 24 -24.54 -7.43 21.69
C ALA A 24 -24.86 -6.53 22.89
N LEU A 25 -24.63 -7.02 24.11
CA LEU A 25 -24.82 -6.25 25.34
C LEU A 25 -23.93 -5.00 25.39
N LEU A 26 -22.63 -5.16 25.08
CA LEU A 26 -21.69 -4.04 25.04
C LEU A 26 -22.08 -3.02 23.96
N THR A 27 -22.53 -3.49 22.80
CA THR A 27 -23.05 -2.61 21.73
C THR A 27 -24.27 -1.83 22.21
N ALA A 28 -25.24 -2.49 22.83
CA ALA A 28 -26.45 -1.84 23.37
C ALA A 28 -26.13 -0.85 24.50
N ALA A 29 -25.20 -1.23 25.40
CA ALA A 29 -24.73 -0.36 26.47
C ALA A 29 -24.01 0.88 25.94
N PHE A 30 -23.17 0.72 24.91
CA PHE A 30 -22.48 1.83 24.26
C PHE A 30 -23.46 2.76 23.55
N MET A 31 -24.49 2.23 22.88
CA MET A 31 -25.53 3.05 22.27
C MET A 31 -26.38 3.81 23.30
N ARG A 32 -26.57 3.24 24.50
CA ARG A 32 -27.41 3.83 25.54
C ARG A 32 -26.68 4.84 26.41
N TRP A 33 -25.42 4.55 26.78
CA TRP A 33 -24.65 5.33 27.75
C TRP A 33 -23.36 5.92 27.15
N GLY A 34 -23.15 5.80 25.85
CA GLY A 34 -21.93 6.28 25.16
C GLY A 34 -21.63 7.76 25.37
N GLU A 35 -22.65 8.58 25.63
CA GLU A 35 -22.52 10.02 25.94
C GLU A 35 -21.74 10.28 27.25
N HIS A 36 -21.70 9.32 28.16
CA HIS A 36 -20.97 9.42 29.43
C HIS A 36 -19.53 8.90 29.32
N VAL A 37 -19.11 8.41 28.14
CA VAL A 37 -17.76 7.87 27.94
C VAL A 37 -16.82 9.02 27.53
N PRO A 38 -15.79 9.35 28.33
CA PRO A 38 -14.99 10.58 28.15
C PRO A 38 -14.12 10.61 26.88
N PHE A 39 -14.06 9.50 26.13
CA PHE A 39 -13.26 9.37 24.91
C PHE A 39 -14.11 9.33 23.63
N VAL A 40 -15.42 9.41 23.75
CA VAL A 40 -16.35 9.41 22.61
C VAL A 40 -16.81 10.84 22.39
N GLU A 41 -16.60 11.37 21.19
CA GLU A 41 -17.12 12.69 20.84
C GLU A 41 -18.65 12.71 21.01
N GLU A 42 -19.17 13.76 21.61
CA GLU A 42 -20.59 13.93 21.93
C GLU A 42 -21.47 13.79 20.68
N GLU A 43 -20.98 14.25 19.52
CA GLU A 43 -21.64 14.07 18.22
C GLU A 43 -21.77 12.60 17.81
N VAL A 44 -20.74 11.78 18.05
CA VAL A 44 -20.73 10.34 17.72
C VAL A 44 -21.63 9.56 18.67
N ALA A 45 -21.57 9.88 19.97
CA ALA A 45 -22.43 9.27 20.97
C ALA A 45 -23.92 9.58 20.71
N THR A 46 -24.23 10.84 20.41
CA THR A 46 -25.58 11.29 20.08
C THR A 46 -26.05 10.69 18.76
N ALA A 47 -25.18 10.58 17.74
CA ALA A 47 -25.54 9.91 16.49
C ALA A 47 -25.82 8.41 16.71
N LEU A 48 -25.06 7.72 17.55
CA LEU A 48 -25.29 6.29 17.80
C LEU A 48 -26.56 6.05 18.62
N SER A 49 -26.82 6.84 19.66
CA SER A 49 -28.06 6.75 20.45
C SER A 49 -29.28 7.15 19.61
N SER A 50 -29.13 8.17 18.77
CA SER A 50 -30.18 8.62 17.86
C SER A 50 -30.47 7.66 16.74
N HIS A 51 -29.66 6.61 16.49
CA HIS A 51 -29.88 5.57 15.48
C HIS A 51 -30.22 4.19 16.06
N ALA A 52 -30.09 3.99 17.37
CA ALA A 52 -30.44 2.72 18.00
C ALA A 52 -31.97 2.50 18.10
N PRO A 53 -32.49 1.31 17.77
CA PRO A 53 -33.91 1.01 17.89
C PRO A 53 -34.28 0.81 19.37
N ALA A 54 -35.45 1.33 19.77
CA ALA A 54 -35.87 1.38 21.16
C ALA A 54 -35.99 0.00 21.83
N TRP A 55 -36.30 -1.05 21.05
CA TRP A 55 -36.36 -2.41 21.55
C TRP A 55 -34.99 -2.96 21.94
N PHE A 56 -33.91 -2.55 21.26
CA PHE A 56 -32.55 -3.08 21.48
C PHE A 56 -31.87 -2.44 22.71
N ILE A 57 -32.10 -1.14 22.93
CA ILE A 57 -31.56 -0.39 24.08
C ILE A 57 -32.49 -0.41 25.31
N GLY A 58 -33.66 -1.06 25.22
CA GLY A 58 -34.64 -1.13 26.30
C GLY A 58 -34.15 -1.95 27.50
N ASN A 59 -34.62 -1.60 28.71
CA ASN A 59 -34.24 -2.29 29.95
C ASN A 59 -34.44 -3.81 29.88
N ALA A 60 -35.54 -4.26 29.27
CA ALA A 60 -35.86 -5.68 29.16
C ALA A 60 -34.87 -6.42 28.24
N ALA A 61 -34.58 -5.88 27.05
CA ALA A 61 -33.64 -6.48 26.11
C ALA A 61 -32.21 -6.50 26.67
N MET A 62 -31.79 -5.41 27.31
CA MET A 62 -30.48 -5.36 27.97
C MET A 62 -30.39 -6.33 29.15
N GLY A 63 -31.47 -6.50 29.92
CA GLY A 63 -31.54 -7.50 30.99
C GLY A 63 -31.41 -8.93 30.44
N VAL A 64 -32.13 -9.26 29.37
CA VAL A 64 -32.02 -10.56 28.69
C VAL A 64 -30.61 -10.78 28.13
N MET A 65 -30.04 -9.79 27.44
CA MET A 65 -28.66 -9.88 26.92
C MET A 65 -27.63 -10.00 28.06
N ALA A 66 -27.85 -9.36 29.20
CA ALA A 66 -26.98 -9.49 30.37
C ALA A 66 -27.01 -10.89 30.97
N VAL A 67 -28.20 -11.50 31.08
CA VAL A 67 -28.35 -12.89 31.52
C VAL A 67 -27.69 -13.84 30.51
N LEU A 68 -27.93 -13.66 29.21
CA LEU A 68 -27.34 -14.49 28.17
C LEU A 68 -25.81 -14.33 28.10
N ALA A 69 -25.28 -13.13 28.28
CA ALA A 69 -23.84 -12.88 28.38
C ALA A 69 -23.24 -13.51 29.65
N ALA A 70 -23.94 -13.47 30.79
CA ALA A 70 -23.50 -14.14 32.00
C ALA A 70 -23.47 -15.67 31.84
N LEU A 71 -24.49 -16.24 31.18
CA LEU A 71 -24.53 -17.65 30.83
C LEU A 71 -23.40 -18.02 29.83
N GLU A 72 -23.09 -17.16 28.87
CA GLU A 72 -21.98 -17.32 27.92
C GLU A 72 -20.61 -17.26 28.62
N ILE A 73 -20.46 -16.47 29.68
CA ILE A 73 -19.26 -16.45 30.53
C ILE A 73 -19.20 -17.70 31.41
N TYR A 74 -20.34 -18.13 31.95
CA TYR A 74 -20.43 -19.32 32.79
C TYR A 74 -20.17 -20.62 32.02
N ALA A 75 -20.71 -20.73 30.81
CA ALA A 75 -20.48 -21.84 29.89
C ALA A 75 -18.99 -22.04 29.59
N ALA A 76 -18.22 -20.96 29.51
CA ALA A 76 -16.77 -21.04 29.32
C ALA A 76 -16.03 -21.71 30.51
N LYS A 77 -16.66 -21.83 31.68
CA LYS A 77 -16.06 -22.47 32.87
C LYS A 77 -16.51 -23.93 33.07
N SER A 78 -17.52 -24.40 32.34
CA SER A 78 -18.07 -25.75 32.47
C SER A 78 -18.00 -26.47 31.12
N PRO A 79 -17.17 -27.51 30.99
CA PRO A 79 -16.97 -28.22 29.72
C PRO A 79 -18.27 -28.86 29.20
N ASP A 80 -19.12 -29.39 30.08
CA ASP A 80 -20.40 -30.01 29.71
C ASP A 80 -21.39 -29.00 29.11
N VAL A 81 -21.49 -27.82 29.73
CA VAL A 81 -22.36 -26.74 29.26
C VAL A 81 -21.83 -26.17 27.94
N ARG A 82 -20.50 -26.11 27.79
CA ARG A 82 -19.85 -25.67 26.57
C ARG A 82 -20.12 -26.63 25.40
N ALA A 83 -19.97 -27.94 25.61
CA ALA A 83 -20.21 -28.95 24.57
C ALA A 83 -21.67 -28.90 24.06
N PHE A 84 -22.63 -28.75 24.97
CA PHE A 84 -24.05 -28.59 24.60
C PHE A 84 -24.29 -27.30 23.81
N LEU A 85 -23.69 -26.19 24.24
CA LEU A 85 -23.86 -24.91 23.54
C LEU A 85 -23.22 -24.94 22.16
N GLU A 86 -22.03 -25.53 21.99
CA GLU A 86 -21.30 -25.59 20.71
C GLU A 86 -22.10 -26.25 19.56
N GLU A 87 -23.09 -27.09 19.86
CA GLU A 87 -23.99 -27.69 18.87
C GLU A 87 -24.98 -26.68 18.27
N ILE A 88 -25.43 -25.71 19.05
CA ILE A 88 -26.45 -24.71 18.68
C ILE A 88 -25.82 -23.33 18.40
N ASP A 89 -24.60 -23.12 18.91
CA ASP A 89 -23.87 -21.86 18.98
C ASP A 89 -23.65 -21.21 17.61
N GLY A 90 -23.34 -21.98 16.56
CA GLY A 90 -23.13 -21.44 15.21
C GLY A 90 -24.35 -20.72 14.63
N PHE A 91 -25.56 -21.29 14.82
CA PHE A 91 -26.81 -20.69 14.35
C PHE A 91 -27.23 -19.51 15.22
N VAL A 92 -27.07 -19.63 16.54
CA VAL A 92 -27.41 -18.57 17.49
C VAL A 92 -26.52 -17.34 17.28
N LYS A 93 -25.19 -17.52 17.15
CA LYS A 93 -24.22 -16.45 16.85
C LYS A 93 -24.58 -15.69 15.59
N SER A 94 -24.91 -16.43 14.54
CA SER A 94 -25.27 -15.88 13.24
C SER A 94 -26.58 -15.10 13.31
N GLY A 95 -27.59 -15.65 13.99
CA GLY A 95 -28.87 -14.97 14.22
C GLY A 95 -28.71 -13.67 15.03
N VAL A 96 -27.93 -13.69 16.11
CA VAL A 96 -27.63 -12.49 16.90
C VAL A 96 -26.88 -11.45 16.07
N ALA A 97 -25.89 -11.86 15.27
CA ALA A 97 -25.16 -10.94 14.41
C ALA A 97 -26.05 -10.29 13.34
N VAL A 98 -26.99 -11.04 12.75
CA VAL A 98 -28.00 -10.50 11.82
C VAL A 98 -28.89 -9.50 12.54
N LEU A 99 -29.43 -9.86 13.71
CA LEU A 99 -30.32 -8.98 14.47
C LEU A 99 -29.64 -7.68 14.90
N VAL A 100 -28.39 -7.75 15.37
CA VAL A 100 -27.62 -6.56 15.75
C VAL A 100 -27.26 -5.73 14.52
N SER A 101 -26.89 -6.37 13.41
CA SER A 101 -26.60 -5.66 12.14
C SER A 101 -27.85 -4.95 11.59
N LEU A 102 -29.02 -5.58 11.68
CA LEU A 102 -30.29 -4.95 11.33
C LEU A 102 -30.61 -3.79 12.27
N ALA A 103 -30.42 -3.97 13.58
CA ALA A 103 -30.62 -2.91 14.58
C ALA A 103 -29.71 -1.69 14.33
N LEU A 104 -28.47 -1.91 13.91
CA LEU A 104 -27.50 -0.86 13.56
C LEU A 104 -27.86 -0.07 12.30
N LEU A 105 -28.68 -0.64 11.41
CA LEU A 105 -28.99 -0.08 10.09
C LEU A 105 -30.36 0.62 10.02
N ASP A 106 -31.19 0.50 11.07
CA ASP A 106 -32.66 0.63 10.95
C ASP A 106 -33.22 2.05 10.81
N LYS A 107 -32.58 3.14 11.29
CA LYS A 107 -33.26 4.46 11.28
C LYS A 107 -33.36 5.16 9.92
N GLU A 108 -32.53 4.84 8.92
CA GLU A 108 -32.83 5.23 7.53
C GLU A 108 -33.92 4.33 6.90
N SER A 109 -34.10 3.11 7.43
CA SER A 109 -34.99 2.09 6.86
C SER A 109 -36.45 2.21 7.35
N VAL A 110 -36.71 2.65 8.58
CA VAL A 110 -38.08 2.82 9.11
C VAL A 110 -38.88 3.87 8.33
N ALA A 111 -38.22 4.92 7.79
CA ALA A 111 -38.87 5.91 6.94
C ALA A 111 -39.28 5.33 5.56
N ILE A 112 -38.51 4.35 5.05
CA ILE A 112 -38.77 3.68 3.77
C ILE A 112 -39.79 2.53 3.94
N LEU A 113 -39.77 1.85 5.09
CA LEU A 113 -40.68 0.75 5.46
C LEU A 113 -42.14 1.18 5.61
N LYS A 114 -42.42 2.47 5.86
CA LYS A 114 -43.81 2.99 5.82
C LYS A 114 -44.32 3.28 4.41
N THR A 115 -43.45 3.29 3.41
CA THR A 115 -43.80 3.66 2.02
C THR A 115 -43.70 2.53 1.01
N VAL A 116 -43.13 1.36 1.36
CA VAL A 116 -42.92 0.27 0.41
C VAL A 116 -43.50 -1.05 0.92
N ASP A 117 -44.48 -1.48 0.15
CA ASP A 117 -45.25 -2.72 0.11
C ASP A 117 -44.46 -4.02 0.33
N HIS A 118 -45.16 -5.13 0.54
CA HIS A 118 -44.74 -6.48 0.99
C HIS A 118 -43.57 -7.22 0.26
N GLN A 119 -42.70 -6.54 -0.52
CA GLN A 119 -41.60 -7.14 -1.29
C GLN A 119 -40.17 -6.82 -0.78
N SER A 120 -40.00 -6.12 0.35
CA SER A 120 -38.68 -5.66 0.82
C SER A 120 -37.82 -6.68 1.58
N LEU A 121 -38.22 -7.97 1.63
CA LEU A 121 -37.40 -9.05 2.21
C LEU A 121 -36.01 -9.18 1.55
N PHE A 122 -35.80 -8.64 0.33
CA PHE A 122 -34.53 -8.64 -0.41
C PHE A 122 -33.89 -7.25 -0.57
N GLY A 123 -34.06 -6.34 0.40
CA GLY A 123 -33.33 -5.08 0.41
C GLY A 123 -31.80 -5.27 0.57
N LEU A 124 -31.00 -4.33 0.06
CA LEU A 124 -29.53 -4.32 0.19
C LEU A 124 -29.07 -4.44 1.65
N HIS A 125 -29.86 -3.90 2.59
CA HIS A 125 -29.63 -3.97 4.04
C HIS A 125 -29.82 -5.38 4.61
N THR A 126 -30.89 -6.07 4.22
CA THR A 126 -31.14 -7.46 4.62
C THR A 126 -30.09 -8.38 4.03
N LEU A 127 -29.73 -8.18 2.76
CA LEU A 127 -28.64 -8.92 2.12
C LEU A 127 -27.32 -8.70 2.85
N TRP A 128 -27.01 -7.46 3.25
CA TRP A 128 -25.81 -7.16 4.01
C TRP A 128 -25.82 -7.80 5.40
N ALA A 129 -26.91 -7.70 6.15
CA ALA A 129 -27.03 -8.34 7.46
C ALA A 129 -26.91 -9.86 7.35
N LEU A 130 -27.49 -10.47 6.32
CA LEU A 130 -27.33 -11.90 6.01
C LEU A 130 -25.89 -12.25 5.64
N MET A 131 -25.18 -11.41 4.89
CA MET A 131 -23.75 -11.60 4.62
C MET A 131 -22.91 -11.55 5.90
N VAL A 132 -23.20 -10.61 6.81
CA VAL A 132 -22.54 -10.53 8.13
C VAL A 132 -22.84 -11.78 8.95
N GLY A 133 -24.11 -12.22 9.00
CA GLY A 133 -24.51 -13.47 9.64
C GLY A 133 -23.81 -14.70 9.07
N GLY A 134 -23.74 -14.82 7.75
CA GLY A 134 -23.02 -15.90 7.06
C GLY A 134 -21.52 -15.87 7.33
N ALA A 135 -20.91 -14.69 7.39
CA ALA A 135 -19.51 -14.53 7.76
C ALA A 135 -19.26 -14.96 9.22
N VAL A 136 -20.16 -14.61 10.14
CA VAL A 136 -20.11 -15.07 11.55
C VAL A 136 -20.25 -16.59 11.64
N TYR A 137 -21.15 -17.20 10.86
CA TYR A 137 -21.30 -18.65 10.79
C TYR A 137 -20.00 -19.34 10.38
N VAL A 138 -19.41 -18.92 9.26
CA VAL A 138 -18.16 -19.49 8.72
C VAL A 138 -17.01 -19.31 9.70
N MET A 139 -16.87 -18.12 10.30
CA MET A 139 -15.84 -17.87 11.31
C MET A 139 -16.03 -18.70 12.57
N SER A 140 -17.29 -18.93 12.99
CA SER A 140 -17.60 -19.78 14.14
C SER A 140 -17.27 -21.24 13.85
N ALA A 141 -17.57 -21.73 12.63
CA ALA A 141 -17.20 -23.07 12.20
C ALA A 141 -15.67 -23.27 12.14
N LEU A 142 -14.95 -22.31 11.55
CA LEU A 142 -13.48 -22.34 11.50
C LEU A 142 -12.87 -22.35 12.90
N ARG A 143 -13.39 -21.51 13.80
CA ARG A 143 -12.96 -21.46 15.20
C ARG A 143 -13.21 -22.78 15.90
N ARG A 144 -14.39 -23.39 15.71
CA ARG A 144 -14.73 -24.70 16.28
C ARG A 144 -13.73 -25.77 15.84
N SER A 145 -13.39 -25.84 14.55
CA SER A 145 -12.40 -26.80 14.06
C SER A 145 -11.00 -26.58 14.66
N VAL A 146 -10.59 -25.33 14.88
CA VAL A 146 -9.31 -25.02 15.55
C VAL A 146 -9.36 -25.39 17.03
N LEU A 147 -10.49 -25.16 17.70
CA LEU A 147 -10.67 -25.51 19.10
C LEU A 147 -10.67 -27.03 19.31
N GLU A 148 -11.40 -27.79 18.49
CA GLU A 148 -11.40 -29.25 18.50
C GLU A 148 -9.98 -29.80 18.36
N TRP A 149 -9.18 -29.25 17.44
CA TRP A 149 -7.77 -29.62 17.30
C TRP A 149 -6.91 -29.29 18.53
N ILE A 150 -7.20 -28.19 19.23
CA ILE A 150 -6.49 -27.81 20.47
C ILE A 150 -6.93 -28.71 21.64
N PHE A 151 -8.20 -29.07 21.72
CA PHE A 151 -8.73 -30.00 22.72
C PHE A 151 -8.08 -31.37 22.59
N ASP A 152 -7.91 -31.88 21.37
CA ASP A 152 -7.21 -33.15 21.12
C ASP A 152 -5.74 -33.13 21.59
N ILE A 153 -5.12 -31.94 21.71
CA ILE A 153 -3.73 -31.77 22.12
C ILE A 153 -3.60 -31.57 23.65
N ASP A 154 -4.62 -31.01 24.30
CA ASP A 154 -4.58 -30.59 25.71
C ASP A 154 -5.91 -30.88 26.43
N ASP A 155 -6.31 -32.15 26.48
CA ASP A 155 -7.65 -32.63 26.88
C ASP A 155 -8.09 -32.17 28.30
N ASN A 156 -7.14 -32.00 29.23
CA ASN A 156 -7.39 -31.55 30.61
C ASN A 156 -6.98 -30.09 30.92
N ASP A 157 -6.59 -29.30 29.91
CA ASP A 157 -6.00 -27.96 30.09
C ASP A 157 -4.75 -27.97 31.01
N ASP A 158 -3.99 -29.07 31.01
CA ASP A 158 -2.78 -29.25 31.83
C ASP A 158 -1.68 -28.27 31.39
N LEU A 159 -1.67 -27.87 30.11
CA LEU A 159 -0.77 -26.85 29.56
C LEU A 159 -1.31 -25.42 29.71
N GLY A 160 -2.57 -25.25 30.14
CA GLY A 160 -3.24 -23.96 30.29
C GLY A 160 -3.55 -23.24 28.98
N VAL A 161 -3.46 -23.94 27.84
CA VAL A 161 -3.63 -23.35 26.50
C VAL A 161 -5.08 -22.94 26.28
N GLN A 162 -6.04 -23.73 26.79
CA GLN A 162 -7.47 -23.41 26.67
C GLN A 162 -7.83 -22.21 27.53
N THR A 163 -7.32 -22.15 28.77
CA THR A 163 -7.52 -20.99 29.66
C THR A 163 -6.94 -19.70 29.05
N LEU A 164 -5.75 -19.76 28.44
CA LEU A 164 -5.15 -18.61 27.77
C LEU A 164 -5.99 -18.15 26.56
N LEU A 165 -6.45 -19.09 25.74
CA LEU A 165 -7.27 -18.78 24.57
C LEU A 165 -8.60 -18.11 24.99
N MET A 166 -9.27 -18.61 26.02
CA MET A 166 -10.49 -18.00 26.55
C MET A 166 -10.27 -16.59 27.11
N ARG A 167 -9.12 -16.34 27.75
CA ARG A 167 -8.76 -14.99 28.22
C ARG A 167 -8.49 -14.05 27.05
N VAL A 168 -7.79 -14.51 26.02
CA VAL A 168 -7.53 -13.73 24.80
C VAL A 168 -8.84 -13.40 24.09
N GLU A 169 -9.76 -14.35 23.96
CA GLU A 169 -11.06 -14.13 23.35
C GLU A 169 -11.90 -13.12 24.12
N THR A 170 -11.94 -13.23 25.45
CA THR A 170 -12.67 -12.27 26.29
C THR A 170 -12.04 -10.87 26.22
N MET A 171 -10.71 -10.81 26.23
CA MET A 171 -9.96 -9.56 26.03
C MET A 171 -10.20 -8.98 24.63
N TRP A 172 -10.39 -9.81 23.61
CA TRP A 172 -10.72 -9.37 22.26
C TRP A 172 -12.16 -8.88 22.14
N THR A 173 -13.15 -9.51 22.78
CA THR A 173 -14.54 -9.03 22.75
C THR A 173 -14.70 -7.71 23.52
N VAL A 174 -14.03 -7.55 24.66
CA VAL A 174 -14.10 -6.31 25.45
C VAL A 174 -13.19 -5.23 24.85
N GLY A 175 -11.96 -5.60 24.50
CA GLY A 175 -10.96 -4.70 23.92
C GLY A 175 -11.25 -4.31 22.47
N GLY A 176 -11.93 -5.16 21.69
CA GLY A 176 -12.28 -4.91 20.29
C GLY A 176 -13.10 -3.64 20.09
N LEU A 177 -13.99 -3.32 21.05
CA LEU A 177 -14.73 -2.06 21.06
C LEU A 177 -13.81 -0.85 21.26
N PHE A 178 -12.84 -0.95 22.17
CA PHE A 178 -11.81 0.07 22.35
C PHE A 178 -10.86 0.17 21.15
N PHE A 179 -10.56 -0.95 20.48
CA PHE A 179 -9.75 -0.98 19.27
C PHE A 179 -10.38 -0.16 18.14
N ILE A 180 -11.71 -0.10 18.01
CA ILE A 180 -12.36 0.73 16.98
C ILE A 180 -12.02 2.23 17.18
N VAL A 181 -11.85 2.68 18.42
CA VAL A 181 -11.50 4.08 18.76
C VAL A 181 -9.99 4.30 18.75
N VAL A 182 -9.21 3.35 19.29
CA VAL A 182 -7.75 3.46 19.44
C VAL A 182 -7.03 3.19 18.12
N PHE A 183 -7.53 2.30 17.27
CA PHE A 183 -6.85 1.89 16.04
C PHE A 183 -6.67 3.03 15.02
N PRO A 184 -7.67 3.90 14.76
CA PRO A 184 -7.45 5.10 13.94
C PRO A 184 -6.35 6.01 14.50
N ALA A 185 -6.32 6.24 15.83
CA ALA A 185 -5.29 7.05 16.46
C ALA A 185 -3.90 6.41 16.32
N VAL A 186 -3.78 5.11 16.57
CA VAL A 186 -2.53 4.35 16.37
C VAL A 186 -2.10 4.38 14.90
N ALA A 187 -3.02 4.21 13.95
CA ALA A 187 -2.74 4.27 12.52
C ALA A 187 -2.24 5.66 12.09
N ILE A 188 -2.83 6.74 12.62
CA ILE A 188 -2.37 8.12 12.39
C ILE A 188 -0.96 8.31 12.96
N VAL A 189 -0.70 7.86 14.19
CA VAL A 189 0.63 7.97 14.82
C VAL A 189 1.68 7.20 14.01
N LEU A 190 1.39 5.97 13.59
CA LEU A 190 2.28 5.17 12.75
C LEU A 190 2.52 5.81 11.37
N SER A 191 1.46 6.37 10.75
CA SER A 191 1.57 7.08 9.48
C SER A 191 2.40 8.36 9.60
N ALA A 192 2.23 9.12 10.68
CA ALA A 192 3.02 10.29 10.98
C ALA A 192 4.49 9.93 11.26
N ALA A 193 4.74 8.89 12.06
CA ALA A 193 6.08 8.41 12.37
C ALA A 193 6.82 7.92 11.11
N THR A 194 6.14 7.19 10.21
CA THR A 194 6.72 6.74 8.94
C THR A 194 7.00 7.92 8.00
N ALA A 195 6.10 8.89 7.90
CA ALA A 195 6.34 10.11 7.10
C ALA A 195 7.53 10.92 7.63
N LEU A 196 7.60 11.12 8.96
CA LEU A 196 8.73 11.78 9.63
C LEU A 196 10.04 11.02 9.43
N GLY A 197 10.02 9.68 9.56
CA GLY A 197 11.17 8.83 9.32
C GLY A 197 11.68 8.95 7.88
N LEU A 198 10.80 8.91 6.89
CA LEU A 198 11.15 9.07 5.47
C LEU A 198 11.71 10.47 5.18
N TRP A 199 11.11 11.51 5.76
CA TRP A 199 11.60 12.89 5.64
C TRP A 199 13.00 13.05 6.25
N TRP A 200 13.23 12.51 7.45
CA TRP A 200 14.53 12.53 8.11
C TRP A 200 15.59 11.75 7.33
N LEU A 201 15.26 10.56 6.81
CA LEU A 201 16.15 9.78 5.95
C LEU A 201 16.51 10.54 4.67
N GLN A 202 15.54 11.24 4.06
CA GLN A 202 15.80 12.08 2.90
C GLN A 202 16.77 13.22 3.24
N LYS A 203 16.52 13.95 4.34
CA LYS A 203 17.41 15.03 4.79
C LYS A 203 18.82 14.55 5.11
N ARG A 204 18.94 13.39 5.77
CA ARG A 204 20.23 12.78 6.08
C ARG A 204 20.96 12.34 4.81
N ALA A 205 20.25 11.85 3.79
CA ALA A 205 20.84 11.48 2.51
C ALA A 205 21.34 12.72 1.74
N GLU A 206 20.59 13.83 1.75
CA GLU A 206 21.00 15.12 1.16
C GLU A 206 22.26 15.66 1.85
N TYR A 207 22.27 15.68 3.18
CA TYR A 207 23.42 16.13 3.97
C TYR A 207 24.68 15.30 3.70
N LYS A 208 24.55 13.96 3.67
CA LYS A 208 25.67 13.07 3.30
C LYS A 208 26.17 13.30 1.87
N GLU A 209 25.28 13.60 0.93
CA GLU A 209 25.65 13.90 -0.45
C GLU A 209 26.47 15.21 -0.56
N GLU A 210 26.16 16.21 0.26
CA GLU A 210 26.91 17.46 0.33
C GLU A 210 28.30 17.27 0.95
N GLN A 211 28.40 16.49 2.04
CA GLN A 211 29.67 16.16 2.68
C GLN A 211 30.61 15.35 1.79
N GLN A 212 30.06 14.56 0.86
CA GLN A 212 30.84 13.72 -0.05
C GLN A 212 31.42 14.47 -1.25
N ARG A 213 31.16 15.77 -1.41
CA ARG A 213 31.73 16.56 -2.52
C ARG A 213 33.25 16.63 -2.40
N VAL A 214 33.92 16.50 -3.53
CA VAL A 214 35.38 16.56 -3.63
C VAL A 214 35.79 17.81 -4.40
N PRO A 215 36.90 18.48 -4.04
CA PRO A 215 37.38 19.63 -4.79
C PRO A 215 37.85 19.20 -6.18
N CYS A 216 37.52 19.99 -7.21
CA CYS A 216 38.07 19.77 -8.54
C CYS A 216 39.61 19.97 -8.53
N ALA A 217 40.34 19.05 -9.16
CA ALA A 217 41.81 19.13 -9.25
C ALA A 217 42.32 20.43 -9.92
N HIS A 218 41.51 21.07 -10.76
CA HIS A 218 41.91 22.28 -11.49
C HIS A 218 41.41 23.59 -10.87
N CYS A 219 40.11 23.71 -10.59
CA CYS A 219 39.51 24.97 -10.12
C CYS A 219 39.10 24.94 -8.64
N ARG A 220 39.34 23.84 -7.92
CA ARG A 220 39.00 23.62 -6.49
C ARG A 220 37.52 23.75 -6.12
N VAL A 221 36.64 24.05 -7.07
CA VAL A 221 35.19 24.06 -6.86
C VAL A 221 34.70 22.67 -6.42
N PRO A 222 33.81 22.56 -5.43
CA PRO A 222 33.28 21.27 -4.98
C PRO A 222 32.42 20.62 -6.06
N ILE A 223 32.84 19.45 -6.52
CA ILE A 223 32.13 18.63 -7.51
C ILE A 223 31.62 17.34 -6.88
N HIS A 224 30.58 16.78 -7.49
CA HIS A 224 30.09 15.47 -7.09
C HIS A 224 31.14 14.40 -7.49
N PRO A 225 31.48 13.41 -6.65
CA PRO A 225 32.55 12.44 -6.94
C PRO A 225 32.31 11.60 -8.20
N SER A 226 31.05 11.39 -8.57
CA SER A 226 30.65 10.67 -9.79
C SER A 226 30.56 11.54 -11.05
N ALA A 227 30.94 12.82 -10.99
CA ALA A 227 30.94 13.72 -12.14
C ALA A 227 32.02 13.35 -13.14
N LEU A 228 31.70 13.33 -14.44
CA LEU A 228 32.66 13.07 -15.51
C LEU A 228 33.50 14.31 -15.83
N ALA A 229 32.92 15.51 -15.72
CA ALA A 229 33.62 16.78 -15.89
C ALA A 229 33.15 17.82 -14.85
N CYS A 230 34.01 18.79 -14.57
CA CYS A 230 33.69 19.90 -13.67
C CYS A 230 32.65 20.84 -14.30
N HIS A 231 31.64 21.24 -13.52
CA HIS A 231 30.62 22.18 -13.98
C HIS A 231 31.13 23.62 -14.15
N ALA A 232 32.23 23.99 -13.49
CA ALA A 232 32.77 25.36 -13.52
C ALA A 232 33.86 25.53 -14.58
N CYS A 233 34.85 24.64 -14.64
CA CYS A 233 35.97 24.75 -15.58
C CYS A 233 35.85 23.84 -16.82
N GLY A 234 34.85 22.95 -16.88
CA GLY A 234 34.64 22.04 -18.00
C GLY A 234 35.67 20.93 -18.15
N LYS A 235 36.74 20.90 -17.34
CA LYS A 235 37.78 19.85 -17.43
C LYS A 235 37.28 18.50 -16.92
N ASP A 236 37.73 17.44 -17.59
CA ASP A 236 37.41 16.07 -17.23
C ASP A 236 38.03 15.69 -15.88
N VAL A 237 37.27 14.91 -15.12
CA VAL A 237 37.72 14.34 -13.84
C VAL A 237 38.56 13.11 -14.14
N ALA A 238 39.79 13.03 -13.61
CA ALA A 238 40.71 11.93 -13.92
C ALA A 238 40.17 10.55 -13.46
N ALA A 239 39.63 10.47 -12.24
CA ALA A 239 39.14 9.22 -11.65
C ALA A 239 37.75 9.39 -11.01
N PRO A 240 36.66 9.46 -11.81
CA PRO A 240 35.32 9.61 -11.29
C PRO A 240 34.82 8.31 -10.64
N ARG A 241 34.07 8.46 -9.54
CA ARG A 241 33.56 7.36 -8.72
C ARG A 241 32.27 6.78 -9.29
N ARG A 242 32.14 5.45 -9.28
CA ARG A 242 30.94 4.75 -9.76
C ARG A 242 29.69 5.16 -8.99
N ILE A 243 28.56 5.27 -9.69
CA ILE A 243 27.27 5.58 -9.05
C ILE A 243 26.57 4.31 -8.56
N GLY A 244 26.05 4.38 -7.34
CA GLY A 244 25.26 3.34 -6.71
C GLY A 244 23.79 3.34 -7.16
N VAL A 245 23.06 2.32 -6.71
CA VAL A 245 21.64 2.11 -7.07
C VAL A 245 20.75 3.26 -6.62
N PHE A 246 21.07 3.88 -5.48
CA PHE A 246 20.35 5.04 -4.94
C PHE A 246 20.96 6.38 -5.33
N GLY A 247 21.88 6.39 -6.28
CA GLY A 247 22.54 7.61 -6.76
C GLY A 247 23.66 8.14 -5.86
N GLN A 248 24.16 7.33 -4.92
CA GLN A 248 25.30 7.64 -4.05
C GLN A 248 26.63 7.25 -4.73
N PRO A 249 27.75 7.95 -4.47
CA PRO A 249 29.06 7.56 -4.98
C PRO A 249 29.58 6.30 -4.26
N LYS A 250 30.08 5.32 -5.02
CA LYS A 250 30.83 4.16 -4.51
C LYS A 250 32.33 4.46 -4.52
N ALA A 251 33.11 3.79 -3.68
CA ALA A 251 34.57 3.99 -3.62
C ALA A 251 35.29 3.60 -4.93
N ALA A 252 34.78 2.60 -5.66
CA ALA A 252 35.37 2.14 -6.91
C ALA A 252 35.33 3.22 -8.01
N ALA A 253 36.46 3.37 -8.72
CA ALA A 253 36.54 4.15 -9.95
C ALA A 253 35.73 3.49 -11.08
N ILE A 254 35.39 4.27 -12.11
CA ILE A 254 34.73 3.73 -13.30
C ILE A 254 35.75 3.16 -14.29
N GLU A 255 35.38 2.08 -14.96
CA GLU A 255 36.13 1.49 -16.08
C GLU A 255 35.64 2.07 -17.42
N ASP A 256 34.32 2.22 -17.57
CA ASP A 256 33.66 2.71 -18.79
C ASP A 256 32.91 4.03 -18.53
N ARG A 257 33.37 5.10 -19.20
CA ARG A 257 32.81 6.46 -19.06
C ARG A 257 31.46 6.60 -19.78
N GLU A 258 31.25 5.91 -20.90
CA GLU A 258 30.00 5.99 -21.67
C GLU A 258 28.88 5.27 -20.93
N MET A 259 29.14 4.05 -20.46
CA MET A 259 28.17 3.31 -19.64
C MET A 259 27.81 4.07 -18.36
N HIS A 260 28.79 4.74 -17.73
CA HIS A 260 28.54 5.56 -16.56
C HIS A 260 27.68 6.79 -16.88
N ARG A 261 27.83 7.41 -18.05
CA ARG A 261 26.95 8.49 -18.52
C ARG A 261 25.49 8.04 -18.54
N PHE A 262 25.20 6.86 -19.07
CA PHE A 262 23.84 6.30 -19.08
C PHE A 262 23.33 5.95 -17.67
N LEU A 263 24.21 5.47 -16.78
CA LEU A 263 23.85 5.23 -15.38
C LEU A 263 23.47 6.51 -14.63
N LEU A 264 24.19 7.61 -14.86
CA LEU A 264 23.87 8.92 -14.29
C LEU A 264 22.47 9.37 -14.74
N VAL A 265 22.19 9.30 -16.04
CA VAL A 265 20.88 9.67 -16.60
C VAL A 265 19.77 8.76 -16.06
N GLY A 266 19.98 7.45 -15.97
CA GLY A 266 19.01 6.52 -15.37
C GLY A 266 18.72 6.80 -13.88
N ARG A 267 19.64 7.46 -13.16
CA ARG A 267 19.46 7.90 -11.77
C ARG A 267 19.05 9.36 -11.64
N LYS A 268 18.60 9.99 -12.73
CA LYS A 268 18.24 11.42 -12.79
C LYS A 268 19.37 12.32 -12.33
N ARG A 269 20.57 12.06 -12.81
CA ARG A 269 21.71 12.95 -12.64
C ARG A 269 22.17 13.43 -14.00
N CYS A 270 22.74 14.63 -14.02
CA CYS A 270 23.33 15.19 -15.21
C CYS A 270 24.43 14.24 -15.72
N PRO A 271 24.45 13.92 -17.03
CA PRO A 271 25.46 13.04 -17.62
C PRO A 271 26.90 13.56 -17.48
N VAL A 272 27.08 14.86 -17.23
CA VAL A 272 28.40 15.51 -17.16
C VAL A 272 28.80 15.79 -15.71
N CYS A 273 28.05 16.64 -15.00
CA CYS A 273 28.42 17.09 -13.66
C CYS A 273 27.80 16.27 -12.51
N ALA A 274 27.00 15.25 -12.81
CA ALA A 274 26.29 14.40 -11.84
C ALA A 274 25.32 15.14 -10.88
N THR A 275 25.00 16.41 -11.12
CA THR A 275 23.95 17.15 -10.37
C THR A 275 22.58 16.49 -10.57
N ARG A 276 21.76 16.44 -9.50
CA ARG A 276 20.42 15.86 -9.53
C ARG A 276 19.45 16.67 -10.40
N LEU A 277 18.72 15.97 -11.26
CA LEU A 277 17.70 16.49 -12.17
C LEU A 277 16.32 16.39 -11.51
N ARG A 278 15.70 17.54 -11.23
CA ARG A 278 14.46 17.60 -10.41
C ARG A 278 13.20 17.29 -11.23
N GLN A 279 13.19 17.66 -12.51
CA GLN A 279 11.98 17.55 -13.32
C GLN A 279 11.77 16.12 -13.84
N ARG A 280 10.51 15.74 -14.06
CA ARG A 280 10.13 14.46 -14.68
C ARG A 280 9.80 14.66 -16.15
N VAL A 281 10.77 15.14 -16.92
CA VAL A 281 10.68 15.43 -18.36
C VAL A 281 11.91 14.85 -19.06
N VAL A 282 11.76 14.42 -20.31
CA VAL A 282 12.87 13.81 -21.07
C VAL A 282 13.97 14.85 -21.26
N GLN A 283 13.65 16.01 -21.81
CA GLN A 283 14.59 17.11 -21.95
C GLN A 283 14.48 18.09 -20.78
N GLN A 284 15.56 18.26 -20.03
CA GLN A 284 15.72 19.34 -19.07
C GLN A 284 17.17 19.82 -19.08
N ASP A 285 17.35 21.12 -18.83
CA ASP A 285 18.68 21.67 -18.63
C ASP A 285 19.16 21.40 -17.21
N CYS A 286 20.43 21.02 -17.08
CA CYS A 286 21.03 20.90 -15.77
C CYS A 286 21.06 22.28 -15.08
N PRO A 287 20.59 22.40 -13.82
CA PRO A 287 20.59 23.68 -13.10
C PRO A 287 22.00 24.23 -12.82
N THR A 288 23.05 23.39 -12.92
CA THR A 288 24.44 23.80 -12.63
C THR A 288 25.24 24.01 -13.90
N CYS A 289 25.35 23.00 -14.76
CA CYS A 289 26.22 23.07 -15.95
C CYS A 289 25.46 23.41 -17.24
N LYS A 290 24.14 23.66 -17.18
CA LYS A 290 23.24 23.95 -18.30
C LYS A 290 23.25 22.94 -19.46
N ARG A 291 23.87 21.76 -19.28
CA ARG A 291 23.83 20.70 -20.28
C ARG A 291 22.42 20.11 -20.33
N ARG A 292 21.83 20.09 -21.52
CA ARG A 292 20.53 19.50 -21.80
C ARG A 292 20.60 17.98 -21.80
N THR A 293 19.64 17.31 -21.17
CA THR A 293 19.49 15.85 -21.26
C THR A 293 18.79 15.43 -22.55
N PHE A 294 19.28 14.37 -23.18
CA PHE A 294 18.76 13.85 -24.46
C PHE A 294 18.66 14.95 -25.52
N ALA A 295 19.82 15.53 -25.87
CA ALA A 295 19.88 16.66 -26.80
C ALA A 295 19.45 16.25 -28.21
N SER A 296 19.62 14.98 -28.58
CA SER A 296 19.18 14.42 -29.85
C SER A 296 18.35 13.15 -29.66
N PRO A 297 17.49 12.79 -30.64
CA PRO A 297 16.80 11.50 -30.67
C PRO A 297 17.78 10.31 -30.62
N GLN A 298 18.97 10.46 -31.22
CA GLN A 298 20.01 9.43 -31.21
C GLN A 298 20.54 9.15 -29.80
N GLU A 299 20.78 10.19 -28.98
CA GLU A 299 21.21 9.99 -27.58
C GLU A 299 20.14 9.25 -26.76
N PHE A 300 18.86 9.48 -27.07
CA PHE A 300 17.75 8.80 -26.41
C PHE A 300 17.65 7.32 -26.81
N GLU A 301 17.77 7.00 -28.10
CA GLU A 301 17.78 5.60 -28.55
C GLU A 301 19.03 4.84 -28.08
N GLN A 302 20.20 5.49 -28.01
CA GLN A 302 21.39 4.90 -27.40
C GLN A 302 21.18 4.55 -25.92
N TYR A 303 20.50 5.43 -25.16
CA TYR A 303 20.13 5.14 -23.77
C TYR A 303 19.16 3.96 -23.65
N LEU A 304 18.16 3.86 -24.53
CA LEU A 304 17.26 2.71 -24.58
C LEU A 304 18.00 1.42 -24.95
N GLY A 305 18.92 1.47 -25.92
CA GLY A 305 19.77 0.35 -26.28
C GLY A 305 20.64 -0.13 -25.12
N ALA A 306 21.19 0.78 -24.33
CA ALA A 306 21.96 0.45 -23.13
C ALA A 306 21.10 -0.22 -22.03
N LEU A 307 19.80 0.08 -21.97
CA LEU A 307 18.85 -0.63 -21.09
C LEU A 307 18.47 -2.01 -21.67
N ASP A 308 18.23 -2.08 -22.98
CA ASP A 308 17.90 -3.33 -23.69
C ASP A 308 19.02 -4.37 -23.51
N ALA A 309 20.29 -3.96 -23.56
CA ALA A 309 21.45 -4.83 -23.32
C ALA A 309 21.51 -5.45 -21.90
N ARG A 310 20.82 -4.84 -20.91
CA ARG A 310 20.78 -5.34 -19.52
C ARG A 310 19.60 -6.27 -19.26
N LEU A 311 18.61 -6.27 -20.14
CA LEU A 311 17.42 -7.11 -20.03
C LEU A 311 17.77 -8.60 -19.90
N PRO A 312 18.60 -9.24 -20.76
CA PRO A 312 18.85 -10.68 -20.67
C PRO A 312 19.48 -11.09 -19.34
N ARG A 313 20.48 -10.34 -18.86
CA ARG A 313 21.10 -10.59 -17.54
C ARG A 313 20.09 -10.43 -16.40
N THR A 314 19.18 -9.45 -16.52
CA THR A 314 18.14 -9.23 -15.51
C THR A 314 17.13 -10.37 -15.50
N LEU A 315 16.76 -10.91 -16.67
CA LEU A 315 15.84 -12.04 -16.77
C LEU A 315 16.41 -13.30 -16.15
N VAL A 316 17.70 -13.59 -16.34
CA VAL A 316 18.36 -14.74 -15.69
C VAL A 316 18.31 -14.62 -14.17
N VAL A 317 18.63 -13.45 -13.62
CA VAL A 317 18.56 -13.23 -12.17
C VAL A 317 17.11 -13.34 -11.66
N CYS A 318 16.14 -12.80 -12.39
CA CYS A 318 14.72 -12.92 -12.06
C CYS A 318 14.22 -14.37 -12.11
N PHE A 319 14.70 -15.17 -13.06
CA PHE A 319 14.37 -16.59 -13.17
C PHE A 319 14.92 -17.37 -11.98
N LEU A 320 16.19 -17.13 -11.61
CA LEU A 320 16.84 -17.75 -10.45
C LEU A 320 16.18 -17.34 -9.12
N LEU A 321 15.73 -16.09 -8.99
CA LEU A 321 14.98 -15.68 -7.80
C LEU A 321 13.56 -16.25 -7.81
N GLY A 322 12.94 -16.38 -8.98
CA GLY A 322 11.57 -16.89 -9.12
C GLY A 322 11.42 -18.37 -8.82
N SER A 323 12.52 -19.14 -8.88
CA SER A 323 12.52 -20.54 -8.48
C SER A 323 12.32 -20.74 -6.97
N ILE A 324 12.47 -19.68 -6.16
CA ILE A 324 12.19 -19.70 -4.72
C ILE A 324 10.72 -19.27 -4.50
N PRO A 325 9.79 -20.19 -4.17
CA PRO A 325 8.39 -19.85 -3.99
C PRO A 325 8.20 -18.83 -2.85
N ILE A 326 7.29 -17.88 -3.04
CA ILE A 326 6.92 -16.80 -2.09
C ILE A 326 8.06 -15.81 -1.79
N LEU A 327 9.20 -16.28 -1.27
CA LEU A 327 10.33 -15.46 -0.84
C LEU A 327 11.07 -14.79 -2.00
N GLY A 328 11.13 -15.44 -3.17
CA GLY A 328 11.86 -14.96 -4.34
C GLY A 328 11.26 -13.73 -5.02
N VAL A 329 9.94 -13.52 -4.87
CA VAL A 329 9.23 -12.46 -5.60
C VAL A 329 9.59 -11.06 -5.10
N ILE A 330 9.71 -10.87 -3.79
CA ILE A 330 10.09 -9.56 -3.23
C ILE A 330 11.47 -9.09 -3.74
N PRO A 331 12.57 -9.86 -3.57
CA PRO A 331 13.89 -9.45 -4.04
C PRO A 331 13.95 -9.38 -5.57
N GLY A 332 13.26 -10.27 -6.31
CA GLY A 332 13.24 -10.23 -7.76
C GLY A 332 12.53 -8.98 -8.31
N VAL A 333 11.38 -8.63 -7.75
CA VAL A 333 10.66 -7.40 -8.09
C VAL A 333 11.49 -6.16 -7.74
N ALA A 334 12.13 -6.15 -6.58
CA ALA A 334 13.04 -5.07 -6.21
C ALA A 334 14.21 -4.95 -7.21
N TYR A 335 14.82 -6.06 -7.58
CA TYR A 335 15.97 -6.11 -8.47
C TYR A 335 15.65 -5.55 -9.87
N PHE A 336 14.64 -6.07 -10.57
CA PHE A 336 14.34 -5.57 -11.93
C PHE A 336 13.81 -4.13 -11.89
N ARG A 337 13.09 -3.74 -10.83
CA ARG A 337 12.63 -2.35 -10.69
C ARG A 337 13.79 -1.39 -10.50
N LEU A 338 14.76 -1.74 -9.66
CA LEU A 338 15.93 -0.90 -9.43
C LEU A 338 16.87 -0.87 -10.63
N THR A 339 16.97 -1.95 -11.40
CA THR A 339 17.90 -2.07 -12.53
C THR A 339 17.36 -1.46 -13.84
N LEU A 340 16.09 -1.72 -14.17
CA LEU A 340 15.50 -1.32 -15.46
C LEU A 340 14.40 -0.26 -15.30
N VAL A 341 13.39 -0.52 -14.46
CA VAL A 341 12.17 0.29 -14.43
C VAL A 341 12.40 1.67 -13.82
N SER A 342 13.27 1.80 -12.82
CA SER A 342 13.52 3.08 -12.12
C SER A 342 14.03 4.18 -13.06
N GLY A 343 14.89 3.81 -14.02
CA GLY A 343 15.39 4.72 -15.04
C GLY A 343 14.30 5.20 -15.99
N LEU A 344 13.37 4.33 -16.39
CA LEU A 344 12.25 4.70 -17.27
C LEU A 344 11.19 5.53 -16.51
N ARG A 345 10.75 5.03 -15.35
CA ARG A 345 9.70 5.63 -14.53
C ARG A 345 10.09 7.02 -14.00
N GLY A 346 11.39 7.27 -13.84
CA GLY A 346 11.88 8.58 -13.46
C GLY A 346 11.35 9.70 -14.36
N TYR A 347 11.26 9.46 -15.66
CA TYR A 347 10.86 10.45 -16.64
C TYR A 347 9.35 10.52 -16.90
N ILE A 348 8.53 9.79 -16.14
CA ILE A 348 7.07 9.74 -16.31
C ILE A 348 6.36 10.42 -15.11
N PRO A 349 5.49 11.43 -15.32
CA PRO A 349 4.76 12.11 -14.26
C PRO A 349 3.69 11.19 -13.66
N PRO A 350 3.36 11.37 -12.37
CA PRO A 350 2.37 10.53 -11.70
C PRO A 350 0.99 10.64 -12.38
N LEU A 351 0.47 11.84 -12.64
CA LEU A 351 -0.91 12.03 -13.13
C LEU A 351 -1.19 11.33 -14.48
N ARG A 352 -0.30 11.43 -15.46
CA ARG A 352 -0.48 10.79 -16.78
C ARG A 352 -0.01 9.33 -16.85
N GLY A 353 0.78 8.88 -15.88
CA GLY A 353 1.14 7.48 -15.70
C GLY A 353 0.09 6.68 -14.91
N CYS A 354 -1.16 7.16 -14.79
CA CYS A 354 -2.20 6.46 -14.04
C CYS A 354 -2.59 5.15 -14.73
N VAL A 355 -2.90 5.20 -16.04
CA VAL A 355 -3.32 4.04 -16.83
C VAL A 355 -2.24 2.97 -16.87
N SER A 356 -0.99 3.33 -17.21
CA SER A 356 0.12 2.37 -17.24
C SER A 356 0.41 1.74 -15.88
N ARG A 357 0.22 2.48 -14.77
CA ARG A 357 0.34 1.92 -13.42
C ARG A 357 -0.78 0.93 -13.09
N TRP A 358 -2.02 1.21 -13.49
CA TRP A 358 -3.13 0.29 -13.29
C TRP A 358 -3.00 -0.97 -14.12
N ILE A 359 -2.63 -0.87 -15.40
CA ILE A 359 -2.35 -2.03 -16.26
C ILE A 359 -1.27 -2.90 -15.62
N VAL A 360 -0.15 -2.31 -15.20
CA VAL A 360 0.92 -3.03 -14.51
C VAL A 360 0.45 -3.69 -13.21
N ARG A 361 -0.42 -3.04 -12.44
CA ARG A 361 -0.98 -3.61 -11.20
C ARG A 361 -1.84 -4.83 -11.48
N ILE A 362 -2.76 -4.73 -12.44
CA ILE A 362 -3.66 -5.83 -12.81
C ILE A 362 -2.84 -7.01 -13.34
N VAL A 363 -1.91 -6.76 -14.27
CA VAL A 363 -1.02 -7.81 -14.82
C VAL A 363 -0.20 -8.48 -13.71
N ASN A 364 0.43 -7.70 -12.83
CA ASN A 364 1.20 -8.27 -11.72
C ASN A 364 0.31 -9.07 -10.76
N TRP A 365 -0.90 -8.60 -10.46
CA TRP A 365 -1.82 -9.29 -9.55
C TRP A 365 -2.24 -10.65 -10.09
N VAL A 366 -2.61 -10.69 -11.38
CA VAL A 366 -2.90 -11.94 -12.10
C VAL A 366 -1.68 -12.88 -12.09
N LEU A 367 -0.49 -12.36 -12.40
CA LEU A 367 0.75 -13.16 -12.45
C LEU A 367 1.16 -13.72 -11.07
N ILE A 368 0.95 -12.97 -9.99
CA ILE A 368 1.21 -13.44 -8.62
C ILE A 368 0.26 -14.60 -8.26
N GLY A 369 -0.99 -14.60 -8.74
CA GLY A 369 -1.91 -15.72 -8.55
C GLY A 369 -1.38 -17.05 -9.09
N PHE A 370 -0.60 -17.02 -10.18
CA PHE A 370 0.03 -18.22 -10.76
C PHE A 370 1.25 -18.73 -9.97
N GLN A 371 1.72 -18.00 -8.96
CA GLN A 371 2.89 -18.40 -8.18
C GLN A 371 2.63 -19.61 -7.25
N VAL A 372 1.36 -19.94 -7.00
CA VAL A 372 0.95 -21.12 -6.22
C VAL A 372 1.33 -22.42 -6.93
N ILE A 373 1.46 -22.39 -8.27
CA ILE A 373 1.81 -23.56 -9.07
C ILE A 373 3.34 -23.78 -9.00
N PRO A 374 3.82 -24.95 -8.52
CA PRO A 374 5.24 -25.29 -8.52
C PRO A 374 5.83 -25.16 -9.93
N PHE A 375 7.07 -24.68 -10.04
CA PHE A 375 7.79 -24.39 -11.30
C PHE A 375 7.23 -23.22 -12.14
N ALA A 376 5.93 -22.95 -12.14
CA ALA A 376 5.36 -21.77 -12.81
C ALA A 376 5.90 -20.46 -12.21
N GLY A 377 6.16 -20.45 -10.89
CA GLY A 377 6.77 -19.31 -10.19
C GLY A 377 8.10 -18.83 -10.77
N ALA A 378 8.91 -19.74 -11.35
CA ALA A 378 10.19 -19.38 -11.97
C ALA A 378 10.02 -18.53 -13.24
N LEU A 379 8.91 -18.71 -13.97
CA LEU A 379 8.58 -17.95 -15.17
C LEU A 379 7.80 -16.67 -14.86
N VAL A 380 7.06 -16.63 -13.75
CA VAL A 380 6.29 -15.45 -13.33
C VAL A 380 7.15 -14.19 -13.24
N LEU A 381 8.32 -14.26 -12.58
CA LEU A 381 9.18 -13.08 -12.41
C LEU A 381 9.82 -12.56 -13.72
N PRO A 382 10.38 -13.41 -14.60
CA PRO A 382 10.78 -12.99 -15.95
C PRO A 382 9.64 -12.35 -16.75
N ILE A 383 8.44 -12.94 -16.73
CA ILE A 383 7.28 -12.39 -17.44
C ILE A 383 6.89 -11.02 -16.86
N MET A 384 6.86 -10.88 -15.53
CA MET A 384 6.65 -9.59 -14.86
C MET A 384 7.73 -8.58 -15.27
N CYS A 385 9.00 -8.98 -15.33
CA CYS A 385 10.10 -8.12 -15.71
C CYS A 385 9.93 -7.59 -17.15
N VAL A 386 9.67 -8.47 -18.12
CA VAL A 386 9.46 -8.09 -19.53
C VAL A 386 8.25 -7.19 -19.68
N THR A 387 7.09 -7.58 -19.13
CA THR A 387 5.85 -6.81 -19.26
C THR A 387 5.99 -5.40 -18.65
N ASN A 388 6.54 -5.29 -17.44
CA ASN A 388 6.81 -3.99 -16.82
C ASN A 388 7.76 -3.15 -17.68
N TYR A 389 8.87 -3.73 -18.13
CA TYR A 389 9.86 -3.03 -18.95
C TYR A 389 9.23 -2.48 -20.24
N TRP A 390 8.50 -3.31 -20.97
CA TRP A 390 7.85 -2.91 -22.22
C TRP A 390 6.79 -1.84 -22.05
N ILE A 391 5.93 -1.95 -21.03
CA ILE A 391 4.88 -0.95 -20.76
C ILE A 391 5.52 0.41 -20.46
N TYR A 392 6.52 0.46 -19.58
CA TYR A 392 7.19 1.72 -19.25
C TYR A 392 8.05 2.26 -20.39
N ARG A 393 8.67 1.40 -21.19
CA ARG A 393 9.44 1.79 -22.39
C ARG A 393 8.54 2.41 -23.44
N ARG A 394 7.39 1.79 -23.75
CA ARG A 394 6.41 2.33 -24.71
C ARG A 394 5.85 3.67 -24.24
N ALA A 395 5.53 3.79 -22.94
CA ALA A 395 5.07 5.05 -22.36
C ALA A 395 6.14 6.15 -22.42
N LEU A 396 7.42 5.81 -22.24
CA LEU A 396 8.51 6.78 -22.33
C LEU A 396 8.80 7.19 -23.77
N ARG A 397 8.83 6.25 -24.72
CA ARG A 397 9.03 6.54 -26.16
C ARG A 397 7.97 7.49 -26.70
N GLY A 398 6.69 7.16 -26.50
CA GLY A 398 5.60 8.03 -26.96
C GLY A 398 5.64 9.44 -26.36
N ARG A 399 6.30 9.61 -25.20
CA ARG A 399 6.57 10.93 -24.64
C ARG A 399 7.80 11.59 -25.24
N ALA A 400 8.90 10.87 -25.39
CA ALA A 400 10.11 11.40 -25.97
C ALA A 400 9.82 11.93 -27.38
N ASP A 401 9.02 11.23 -28.18
CA ASP A 401 8.62 11.67 -29.51
C ASP A 401 7.87 13.02 -29.46
N GLY A 402 6.95 13.19 -28.50
CA GLY A 402 6.25 14.46 -28.30
C GLY A 402 7.16 15.59 -27.80
N ASP A 403 7.96 15.33 -26.76
CA ASP A 403 8.87 16.32 -26.15
C ASP A 403 9.98 16.75 -27.14
N LEU A 404 10.50 15.81 -27.95
CA LEU A 404 11.53 16.07 -28.97
C LEU A 404 10.96 16.80 -30.19
N ALA A 405 9.75 16.47 -30.63
CA ALA A 405 9.08 17.18 -31.73
C ALA A 405 8.78 18.65 -31.37
N LEU A 406 8.29 18.90 -30.16
CA LEU A 406 8.08 20.26 -29.63
C LEU A 406 9.39 21.07 -29.58
N ALA A 407 10.48 20.44 -29.14
CA ALA A 407 11.79 21.09 -29.07
C ALA A 407 12.35 21.44 -30.47
N ALA A 408 12.13 20.57 -31.46
CA ALA A 408 12.52 20.84 -32.85
C ALA A 408 11.74 22.04 -33.45
N GLN A 409 10.44 22.16 -33.14
CA GLN A 409 9.60 23.27 -33.58
C GLN A 409 9.97 24.61 -32.91
N MET A 410 10.38 24.60 -31.64
CA MET A 410 10.83 25.83 -30.95
C MET A 410 12.23 26.28 -31.39
N GLY A 411 13.11 25.34 -31.76
CA GLY A 411 14.45 25.64 -32.26
C GLY A 411 14.46 26.34 -33.62
N THR A 412 13.53 25.99 -34.52
CA THR A 412 13.41 26.61 -35.85
C THR A 412 12.86 28.04 -35.80
N VAL A 413 12.04 28.38 -34.81
CA VAL A 413 11.50 29.75 -34.64
C VAL A 413 12.57 30.73 -34.15
N GLN A 414 13.53 30.30 -33.33
CA GLN A 414 14.60 31.17 -32.83
C GLN A 414 15.71 31.47 -33.86
N SER A 415 15.91 30.60 -34.86
CA SER A 415 16.89 30.83 -35.94
C SER A 415 16.39 31.76 -37.05
N GLY A 416 15.10 32.11 -37.10
CA GLY A 416 14.51 32.99 -38.12
C GLY A 416 14.51 34.49 -37.78
N ALA A 417 14.97 34.89 -36.59
CA ALA A 417 14.81 36.26 -36.08
C ALA A 417 16.11 37.10 -36.03
N VAL A 418 17.13 36.77 -36.83
CA VAL A 418 18.32 37.63 -37.01
C VAL A 418 18.60 37.82 -38.49
N GLN A 419 17.90 38.78 -39.12
CA GLN A 419 18.40 39.47 -40.30
C GLN A 419 19.16 40.72 -39.84
N PRO A 420 20.45 40.88 -40.17
CA PRO A 420 21.18 42.10 -39.87
C PRO A 420 20.68 43.22 -40.80
N GLY A 421 20.19 44.31 -40.20
CA GLY A 421 19.86 45.54 -40.91
C GLY A 421 21.10 46.08 -41.63
N ALA A 422 21.07 46.00 -42.96
CA ALA A 422 22.00 46.70 -43.82
C ALA A 422 21.69 48.20 -43.77
N THR A 423 22.46 48.93 -42.98
CA THR A 423 22.63 50.38 -43.13
C THR A 423 23.31 50.69 -44.46
N ARG A 424 22.59 51.35 -45.37
CA ARG A 424 23.16 52.25 -46.39
C ARG A 424 22.25 53.46 -46.53
N ALA A 425 22.72 54.57 -45.98
CA ALA A 425 22.47 55.92 -46.47
C ALA A 425 23.80 56.44 -47.01
#